data_AF-A0A4W5QM53-F1
#
_entry.id   AF-A0A4W5QM53-F1
#
_cell.length_a   1.000
_cell.length_b   1.000
_cell.length_c   1.000
_cell.angle_alpha   90.00
_cell.angle_beta   90.00
_cell.angle_gamma   90.00
#
_symmetry.space_group_name_H-M   'P 1'
#
loop_
_entity.id
_entity.type
_entity.pdbx_description
1 polymer ?
#
loop_
_entity_poly.entity_id
_entity_poly.type
_entity_poly.pdbx_seq_one_letter_code
_entity_poly.pdbx_strand_id
1 'polypeptide(L)'
;LNLFLSLLLHFICFYFSTCTCNTYNKQQQPNALLYPVTGSHGYLSVSLYPESSPVWQPVSSHVSQRKCSLSSICRLKLERLEQALDALGLNPTEAQRQTLRARLQTDPAGTVAYADFETLTRELFKLQFEESELGGQRLKFVSDDLSSLLESPTNTQTSLSDSDDLEEMERLRKDHIEALREIKKLQEQLAESERLHLQMQGELNKVKQEVKSGVEESRALRSRIHLSEAAQKQARGMEMDYEEVIHLLEAEIAELKTQRTEQPGQSSQVQDETEELKKRVAVLECQLRKNEEAKKGFELSMGKLLNFVENVQDFLIENQGPVKSYR
;
A
#
# COMPACT_ATOMS: atom_id res chain seq x y z
N LEU A 1 -19.29 -31.87 -35.17
CA LEU A 1 -19.62 -31.07 -33.97
C LEU A 1 -18.68 -31.34 -32.79
N ASN A 2 -18.56 -32.58 -32.30
CA ASN A 2 -17.72 -32.89 -31.11
C ASN A 2 -16.23 -32.56 -31.27
N LEU A 3 -15.66 -32.76 -32.46
CA LEU A 3 -14.25 -32.41 -32.72
C LEU A 3 -14.01 -30.89 -32.69
N PHE A 4 -14.98 -30.11 -33.16
CA PHE A 4 -14.91 -28.65 -33.23
C PHE A 4 -15.04 -28.01 -31.84
N LEU A 5 -15.95 -28.52 -31.00
CA LEU A 5 -16.06 -28.11 -29.61
C LEU A 5 -14.80 -28.45 -28.80
N SER A 6 -14.20 -29.62 -29.05
CA SER A 6 -12.97 -30.04 -28.39
C SER A 6 -11.78 -29.14 -28.76
N LEU A 7 -11.63 -28.80 -30.06
CA LEU A 7 -10.61 -27.85 -30.49
C LEU A 7 -10.85 -26.45 -29.91
N LEU A 8 -12.10 -25.99 -29.87
CA LEU A 8 -12.44 -24.68 -29.31
C LEU A 8 -12.11 -24.60 -27.81
N LEU A 9 -12.42 -25.65 -27.04
CA LEU A 9 -12.08 -25.71 -25.61
C LEU A 9 -10.56 -25.74 -25.39
N HIS A 10 -9.84 -26.51 -26.21
CA HIS A 10 -8.37 -26.54 -26.15
C HIS A 10 -7.75 -25.17 -26.49
N PHE A 11 -8.31 -24.47 -27.48
CA PHE A 11 -7.83 -23.15 -27.87
C PHE A 11 -8.09 -22.11 -26.78
N ILE A 12 -9.28 -22.12 -26.17
CA ILE A 12 -9.63 -21.24 -25.05
C ILE A 12 -8.72 -21.53 -23.83
N CYS A 13 -8.54 -22.80 -23.47
CA CYS A 13 -7.66 -23.18 -22.35
C CYS A 13 -6.20 -22.80 -22.61
N PHE A 14 -5.68 -23.02 -23.82
CA PHE A 14 -4.32 -22.65 -24.19
C PHE A 14 -4.13 -21.13 -24.15
N TYR A 15 -5.06 -20.37 -24.73
CA TYR A 15 -5.00 -18.91 -24.77
C TYR A 15 -5.00 -18.30 -23.36
N PHE A 16 -5.90 -18.75 -22.48
CA PHE A 16 -5.94 -18.29 -21.08
C PHE A 16 -4.70 -18.70 -20.27
N SER A 17 -4.15 -19.89 -20.51
CA SER A 17 -2.93 -20.38 -19.83
C SER A 17 -1.67 -19.62 -20.29
N THR A 18 -1.53 -19.33 -21.58
CA THR A 18 -0.41 -18.52 -22.09
C THR A 18 -0.51 -17.06 -21.67
N CYS A 19 -1.71 -16.47 -21.62
CA CYS A 19 -1.90 -15.09 -21.16
C CYS A 19 -1.59 -14.93 -19.67
N THR A 20 -1.95 -15.90 -18.82
CA THR A 20 -1.63 -15.87 -17.38
C THR A 20 -0.15 -16.14 -17.09
N CYS A 21 0.50 -17.03 -17.84
CA CYS A 21 1.92 -17.33 -17.64
C CYS A 21 2.83 -16.17 -18.10
N ASN A 22 2.46 -15.47 -19.18
CA ASN A 22 3.24 -14.34 -19.70
C ASN A 22 3.10 -13.08 -18.82
N THR A 23 1.97 -12.90 -18.11
CA THR A 23 1.82 -11.82 -17.12
C THR A 23 2.62 -12.09 -15.84
N TYR A 24 2.76 -13.35 -15.43
CA TYR A 24 3.56 -13.72 -14.26
C TYR A 24 5.07 -13.56 -14.50
N ASN A 25 5.55 -13.90 -15.72
CA ASN A 25 6.97 -13.81 -16.06
C ASN A 25 7.47 -12.36 -16.23
N LYS A 26 6.60 -11.45 -16.68
CA LYS A 26 6.96 -10.02 -16.86
C LYS A 26 7.06 -9.24 -15.55
N GLN A 27 6.64 -9.82 -14.43
CA GLN A 27 6.73 -9.20 -13.09
C GLN A 27 8.08 -9.50 -12.39
N GLN A 28 8.97 -10.30 -13.00
CA GLN A 28 10.23 -10.76 -12.40
C GLN A 28 11.52 -10.24 -13.07
N GLN A 29 11.42 -9.30 -14.01
CA GLN A 29 12.58 -8.55 -14.52
C GLN A 29 12.37 -7.05 -14.31
N PRO A 30 12.99 -6.42 -13.29
CA PRO A 30 13.34 -5.02 -13.38
C PRO A 30 14.56 -4.89 -14.29
N ASN A 31 14.45 -3.99 -15.27
CA ASN A 31 15.47 -3.67 -16.26
C ASN A 31 16.89 -3.58 -15.68
N ALA A 32 17.81 -4.25 -16.37
CA ALA A 32 19.22 -3.92 -16.35
C ALA A 32 19.47 -2.56 -17.05
N LEU A 33 20.51 -1.89 -16.58
CA LEU A 33 21.19 -0.70 -17.14
C LEU A 33 20.66 0.69 -16.75
N LEU A 34 21.04 1.12 -15.55
CA LEU A 34 21.57 2.47 -15.31
C LEU A 34 22.66 2.41 -14.22
N TYR A 35 23.86 2.87 -14.57
CA TYR A 35 25.07 2.88 -13.72
C TYR A 35 24.98 3.90 -12.56
N PRO A 36 25.74 3.70 -11.45
CA PRO A 36 25.76 4.60 -10.31
C PRO A 36 26.85 5.68 -10.44
N VAL A 37 26.56 6.89 -9.94
CA VAL A 37 27.58 7.89 -9.60
C VAL A 37 27.71 7.97 -8.07
N THR A 38 28.97 7.94 -7.66
CA THR A 38 29.53 7.89 -6.32
C THR A 38 29.19 9.08 -5.42
N GLY A 39 29.09 8.84 -4.11
CA GLY A 39 29.07 9.89 -3.09
C GLY A 39 29.09 9.33 -1.67
N SER A 40 30.29 8.99 -1.18
CA SER A 40 30.57 8.58 0.19
C SER A 40 30.44 9.76 1.19
N HIS A 41 29.95 9.46 2.39
CA HIS A 41 30.44 9.87 3.72
C HIS A 41 29.42 9.31 4.75
N GLY A 42 29.76 8.30 5.57
CA GLY A 42 30.37 8.47 6.90
C GLY A 42 29.34 9.11 7.83
N TYR A 43 28.77 8.47 8.85
CA TYR A 43 29.40 7.78 9.98
C TYR A 43 28.46 6.71 10.59
N LEU A 44 29.00 5.51 10.87
CA LEU A 44 28.48 4.66 11.94
C LEU A 44 29.07 5.14 13.27
N SER A 45 28.24 5.35 14.27
CA SER A 45 28.66 5.42 15.67
C SER A 45 27.87 4.40 16.48
N VAL A 46 28.57 3.33 16.85
CA VAL A 46 28.20 2.40 17.92
C VAL A 46 28.48 3.10 19.25
N SER A 47 27.55 3.06 20.21
CA SER A 47 27.89 3.24 21.62
C SER A 47 26.89 2.53 22.53
N LEU A 48 27.43 1.55 23.26
CA LEU A 48 26.90 0.83 24.40
C LEU A 48 26.02 1.68 25.35
N TYR A 49 24.92 1.08 25.83
CA TYR A 49 24.32 1.45 27.11
C TYR A 49 25.08 0.76 28.25
N PRO A 50 25.43 1.48 29.31
CA PRO A 50 25.57 0.90 30.64
C PRO A 50 24.39 1.33 31.52
N GLU A 51 23.80 0.31 32.11
CA GLU A 51 22.92 0.34 33.26
C GLU A 51 23.66 0.90 34.49
N SER A 52 23.07 1.87 35.19
CA SER A 52 23.25 2.06 36.65
C SER A 52 22.41 3.24 37.15
N SER A 53 21.46 2.91 38.02
CA SER A 53 20.80 3.83 38.94
C SER A 53 21.79 4.57 39.84
N PRO A 54 21.43 5.78 40.30
CA PRO A 54 21.77 6.19 41.65
C PRO A 54 20.50 6.54 42.43
N VAL A 55 20.26 5.74 43.47
CA VAL A 55 19.43 6.08 44.62
C VAL A 55 20.04 7.29 45.33
N TRP A 56 19.32 8.41 45.40
CA TRP A 56 19.54 9.44 46.41
C TRP A 56 18.21 10.01 46.88
N GLN A 57 17.96 9.78 48.17
CA GLN A 57 16.93 10.41 48.99
C GLN A 57 17.21 11.92 49.13
N PRO A 58 16.18 12.77 49.27
CA PRO A 58 16.32 14.02 49.98
C PRO A 58 15.77 13.88 51.40
N VAL A 59 16.70 14.08 52.34
CA VAL A 59 16.48 14.39 53.74
C VAL A 59 15.45 15.50 53.91
N SER A 60 14.55 15.29 54.89
CA SER A 60 13.69 16.32 55.45
C SER A 60 14.52 17.50 55.96
N SER A 61 14.30 18.66 55.37
CA SER A 61 14.56 19.94 56.01
C SER A 61 13.31 20.79 55.87
N HIS A 62 12.57 20.89 56.97
CA HIS A 62 11.52 21.87 57.17
C HIS A 62 12.06 23.28 56.89
N VAL A 63 11.63 23.86 55.78
CA VAL A 63 11.36 25.29 55.70
C VAL A 63 9.92 25.39 55.25
N SER A 64 9.06 25.86 56.15
CA SER A 64 7.63 26.06 55.89
C SER A 64 7.42 26.97 54.69
N GLN A 65 7.30 26.39 53.50
CA GLN A 65 6.64 27.05 52.38
C GLN A 65 5.14 27.08 52.69
N ARG A 66 4.73 28.05 53.51
CA ARG A 66 3.35 28.53 53.48
C ARG A 66 3.14 29.15 52.12
N LYS A 67 2.77 28.33 51.14
CA LYS A 67 2.07 28.80 49.94
C LYS A 67 0.69 29.24 50.39
N CYS A 68 0.61 30.37 51.09
CA CYS A 68 -0.62 31.11 51.15
C CYS A 68 -0.92 31.51 49.70
N SER A 69 -2.09 31.16 49.20
CA SER A 69 -2.66 31.79 48.01
C SER A 69 -2.90 33.27 48.36
N LEU A 70 -1.84 34.08 48.24
CA LEU A 70 -1.77 35.49 48.64
C LEU A 70 -2.63 36.42 47.75
N SER A 71 -3.33 35.88 46.75
CA SER A 71 -3.97 36.71 45.71
C SER A 71 -5.22 37.44 46.16
N SER A 72 -5.95 36.98 47.18
CA SER A 72 -7.27 37.55 47.50
C SER A 72 -7.41 38.22 48.87
N ILE A 73 -6.46 38.02 49.79
CA ILE A 73 -6.60 38.49 51.20
C ILE A 73 -5.59 39.60 51.54
N CYS A 74 -4.53 39.76 50.75
CA CYS A 74 -3.46 40.69 51.05
C CYS A 74 -3.72 42.09 50.47
N ARG A 75 -3.44 43.12 51.27
CA ARG A 75 -3.58 44.54 50.89
C ARG A 75 -2.21 45.23 50.88
N LEU A 76 -1.98 46.09 49.90
CA LEU A 76 -0.76 46.87 49.72
C LEU A 76 -1.04 48.33 50.08
N LYS A 77 -0.18 48.98 50.88
CA LYS A 77 -0.28 50.42 51.14
C LYS A 77 0.15 51.23 49.91
N LEU A 78 -0.64 52.20 49.49
CA LEU A 78 -0.33 53.00 48.30
C LEU A 78 0.99 53.79 48.46
N GLU A 79 1.32 54.23 49.67
CA GLU A 79 2.61 54.86 49.99
C GLU A 79 3.83 53.98 49.69
N ARG A 80 3.67 52.66 49.73
CA ARG A 80 4.73 51.67 49.44
C ARG A 80 4.70 51.18 48.00
N LEU A 81 3.90 51.80 47.14
CA LEU A 81 3.78 51.43 45.73
C LEU A 81 5.13 51.51 45.00
N GLU A 82 5.95 52.52 45.30
CA GLU A 82 7.28 52.66 44.70
C GLU A 82 8.20 51.50 45.11
N GLN A 83 8.24 51.19 46.40
CA GLN A 83 9.01 50.05 46.94
C GLN A 83 8.54 48.72 46.36
N ALA A 84 7.23 48.56 46.14
CA ALA A 84 6.67 47.37 45.51
C ALA A 84 7.07 47.26 44.03
N LEU A 85 7.10 48.35 43.28
CA LEU A 85 7.53 48.37 41.88
C LEU A 85 9.04 48.10 41.75
N ASP A 86 9.84 48.66 42.65
CA ASP A 86 11.28 48.40 42.75
C ASP A 86 11.56 46.93 43.11
N ALA A 87 10.79 46.36 44.05
CA ALA A 87 10.89 44.94 44.42
C ALA A 87 10.50 44.00 43.27
N LEU A 88 9.70 44.48 42.31
CA LEU A 88 9.38 43.77 41.06
C LEU A 88 10.42 43.99 39.96
N GLY A 89 11.46 44.80 40.21
CA GLY A 89 12.49 45.14 39.23
C GLY A 89 12.00 46.05 38.10
N LEU A 90 10.87 46.74 38.29
CA LEU A 90 10.28 47.63 37.30
C LEU A 90 10.78 49.05 37.50
N ASN A 91 11.23 49.69 36.42
CA ASN A 91 11.66 51.11 36.41
C ASN A 91 10.64 51.97 35.64
N PRO A 92 9.44 52.22 36.19
CA PRO A 92 8.42 52.99 35.50
C PRO A 92 8.83 54.45 35.30
N THR A 93 8.38 55.07 34.22
CA THR A 93 8.48 56.53 34.05
C THR A 93 7.49 57.24 34.98
N GLU A 94 7.73 58.51 35.33
CA GLU A 94 6.84 59.28 36.22
C GLU A 94 5.38 59.31 35.72
N ALA A 95 5.16 59.43 34.41
CA ALA A 95 3.83 59.35 33.82
C ALA A 95 3.15 57.97 34.06
N GLN A 96 3.91 56.87 34.02
CA GLN A 96 3.40 55.52 34.28
C GLN A 96 3.08 55.32 35.76
N ARG A 97 3.90 55.87 36.67
CA ARG A 97 3.63 55.88 38.11
C ARG A 97 2.35 56.64 38.44
N GLN A 98 2.18 57.83 37.85
CA GLN A 98 0.97 58.64 38.04
C GLN A 98 -0.26 57.92 37.49
N THR A 99 -0.13 57.23 36.35
CA THR A 99 -1.22 56.42 35.78
C THR A 99 -1.61 55.26 36.70
N LEU A 100 -0.64 54.55 37.30
CA LEU A 100 -0.92 53.49 38.28
C LEU A 100 -1.64 54.03 39.51
N ARG A 101 -1.18 55.15 40.08
CA ARG A 101 -1.84 55.77 41.24
C ARG A 101 -3.26 56.24 40.92
N ALA A 102 -3.50 56.76 39.72
CA ALA A 102 -4.82 57.20 39.30
C ALA A 102 -5.78 56.03 39.06
N ARG A 103 -5.27 54.88 38.61
CA ARG A 103 -6.07 53.69 38.31
C ARG A 103 -6.31 52.79 39.52
N LEU A 104 -5.38 52.77 40.47
CA LEU A 104 -5.51 52.02 41.71
C LEU A 104 -6.54 52.67 42.63
N GLN A 105 -7.61 51.95 42.95
CA GLN A 105 -8.63 52.43 43.86
C GLN A 105 -8.15 52.25 45.31
N THR A 106 -7.83 53.36 45.99
CA THR A 106 -7.50 53.32 47.42
C THR A 106 -8.74 53.21 48.27
N ASP A 107 -8.70 52.34 49.27
CA ASP A 107 -9.70 52.33 50.32
C ASP A 107 -9.53 53.56 51.26
N PRO A 108 -10.50 53.80 52.17
CA PRO A 108 -10.39 54.87 53.18
C PRO A 108 -9.19 54.74 54.12
N ALA A 109 -8.51 53.59 54.16
CA ALA A 109 -7.31 53.32 54.93
C ALA A 109 -6.01 53.53 54.13
N GLY A 110 -6.10 53.99 52.87
CA GLY A 110 -4.95 54.24 51.99
C GLY A 110 -4.30 52.97 51.43
N THR A 111 -5.00 51.83 51.42
CA THR A 111 -4.52 50.55 50.89
C THR A 111 -5.27 50.11 49.63
N VAL A 112 -4.62 49.28 48.82
CA VAL A 112 -5.12 48.74 47.55
C VAL A 112 -5.06 47.22 47.59
N ALA A 113 -6.02 46.54 46.94
CA ALA A 113 -5.99 45.09 46.86
C ALA A 113 -4.79 44.62 46.02
N TYR A 114 -4.07 43.59 46.49
CA TYR A 114 -2.89 43.09 45.78
C TYR A 114 -3.22 42.58 44.37
N ALA A 115 -4.39 41.95 44.19
CA ALA A 115 -4.87 41.50 42.87
C ALA A 115 -5.02 42.66 41.87
N ASP A 116 -5.51 43.82 42.31
CA ASP A 116 -5.68 44.99 41.43
C ASP A 116 -4.34 45.60 41.05
N PHE A 117 -3.42 45.68 42.02
CA PHE A 117 -2.03 46.06 41.77
C PHE A 117 -1.33 45.12 40.79
N GLU A 118 -1.45 43.80 40.98
CA GLU A 118 -0.86 42.80 40.09
C GLU A 118 -1.42 42.93 38.66
N THR A 119 -2.74 43.08 38.54
CA THR A 119 -3.43 43.16 37.24
C THR A 119 -3.02 44.42 36.48
N LEU A 120 -3.05 45.58 37.14
CA LEU A 120 -2.71 46.86 36.51
C LEU A 120 -1.23 46.95 36.15
N THR A 121 -0.34 46.43 36.99
CA THR A 121 1.09 46.37 36.71
C THR A 121 1.36 45.48 35.49
N ARG A 122 0.71 44.30 35.42
CA ARG A 122 0.80 43.41 34.25
C ARG A 122 0.25 44.07 32.99
N GLU A 123 -0.84 44.82 33.08
CA GLU A 123 -1.43 45.53 31.95
C GLU A 123 -0.51 46.66 31.43
N LEU A 124 0.03 47.49 32.33
CA LEU A 124 0.78 48.69 31.96
C LEU A 124 2.18 48.37 31.40
N PHE A 125 2.81 47.30 31.87
CA PHE A 125 4.18 46.90 31.49
C PHE A 125 4.25 45.64 30.61
N LYS A 126 3.10 45.15 30.12
CA LYS A 126 2.97 43.95 29.25
C LYS A 126 3.92 43.94 28.05
N LEU A 127 4.27 45.12 27.52
CA LEU A 127 5.20 45.27 26.38
C LEU A 127 6.66 44.89 26.69
N GLN A 128 7.10 44.83 27.96
CA GLN A 128 8.45 44.37 28.30
C GLN A 128 8.54 42.85 28.53
N PHE A 129 7.41 42.15 28.60
CA PHE A 129 7.37 40.73 28.96
C PHE A 129 7.23 39.77 27.77
N GLU A 130 6.77 40.22 26.60
CA GLU A 130 6.58 39.34 25.43
C GLU A 130 7.79 39.24 24.50
N GLU A 131 8.87 40.01 24.70
CA GLU A 131 10.03 40.02 23.78
C GLU A 131 11.29 39.31 24.31
N SER A 132 11.19 38.52 25.39
CA SER A 132 12.30 37.71 25.92
C SER A 132 11.95 36.23 25.99
N GLU A 133 11.46 35.65 24.89
CA GLU A 133 11.14 34.22 24.73
C GLU A 133 12.36 33.32 24.44
N LEU A 134 13.53 33.58 25.06
CA LEU A 134 14.63 32.62 25.05
C LEU A 134 15.21 32.45 26.47
N GLY A 135 14.61 31.53 27.22
CA GLY A 135 15.15 31.04 28.50
C GLY A 135 14.09 30.96 29.58
N GLY A 136 13.73 29.74 29.96
CA GLY A 136 12.68 29.41 30.94
C GLY A 136 12.93 29.90 32.37
N GLN A 137 12.90 31.21 32.58
CA GLN A 137 12.67 31.83 33.87
C GLN A 137 11.28 32.47 33.84
N ARG A 138 10.26 31.67 34.16
CA ARG A 138 9.03 32.19 34.75
C ARG A 138 9.47 33.05 35.92
N LEU A 139 9.37 34.38 35.81
CA LEU A 139 9.70 35.29 36.91
C LEU A 139 9.05 34.74 38.17
N LYS A 140 9.89 34.38 39.14
CA LYS A 140 9.45 34.02 40.49
C LYS A 140 8.92 35.30 41.16
N PHE A 141 7.71 35.69 40.79
CA PHE A 141 6.90 36.62 41.56
C PHE A 141 6.54 35.92 42.86
N VAL A 142 7.41 36.05 43.85
CA VAL A 142 7.17 36.33 45.27
C VAL A 142 8.58 36.32 45.86
N SER A 143 9.24 37.47 45.87
CA SER A 143 10.37 37.68 46.78
C SER A 143 9.79 37.71 48.20
N ASP A 144 10.47 37.11 49.17
CA ASP A 144 10.10 37.19 50.59
C ASP A 144 9.94 38.65 51.08
N ASP A 145 10.56 39.60 50.36
CA ASP A 145 10.47 41.04 50.60
C ASP A 145 9.04 41.61 50.45
N LEU A 146 8.25 41.13 49.49
CA LEU A 146 6.87 41.58 49.27
C LEU A 146 5.92 41.08 50.36
N SER A 147 6.20 39.91 50.94
CA SER A 147 5.40 39.34 52.03
C SER A 147 5.43 40.22 53.30
N SER A 148 6.50 41.00 53.50
CA SER A 148 6.61 41.96 54.62
C SER A 148 5.81 43.25 54.39
N LEU A 149 5.50 43.58 53.14
CA LEU A 149 4.77 44.79 52.74
C LEU A 149 3.24 44.58 52.79
N LEU A 150 2.79 43.33 52.84
CA LEU A 150 1.39 42.94 52.88
C LEU A 150 0.94 42.75 54.33
N GLU A 151 -0.08 43.50 54.75
CA GLU A 151 -0.70 43.29 56.06
C GLU A 151 -1.57 42.04 56.04
N SER A 152 -1.35 41.13 57.01
CA SER A 152 -2.15 39.93 57.22
C SER A 152 -3.18 40.20 58.32
N PRO A 153 -4.47 39.85 58.16
CA PRO A 153 -5.49 40.17 59.15
C PRO A 153 -5.20 39.45 60.47
N THR A 154 -5.11 40.22 61.55
CA THR A 154 -4.78 39.78 62.91
C THR A 154 -5.88 38.87 63.47
N ASN A 155 -5.51 37.65 63.89
CA ASN A 155 -6.37 36.67 64.55
C ASN A 155 -6.83 37.16 65.94
N THR A 156 -8.14 37.27 66.16
CA THR A 156 -8.74 37.44 67.50
C THR A 156 -8.92 36.05 68.12
N GLN A 157 -8.11 35.71 69.14
CA GLN A 157 -8.24 34.45 69.88
C GLN A 157 -9.49 34.50 70.77
N THR A 158 -10.48 33.67 70.47
CA THR A 158 -11.69 33.47 71.28
C THR A 158 -11.68 32.02 71.76
N SER A 159 -11.57 31.80 73.08
CA SER A 159 -11.63 30.47 73.70
C SER A 159 -13.03 29.88 73.52
N LEU A 160 -13.14 28.79 72.75
CA LEU A 160 -14.35 28.00 72.58
C LEU A 160 -14.31 26.73 73.45
N SER A 161 -15.50 26.21 73.74
CA SER A 161 -15.81 25.15 74.71
C SER A 161 -15.40 23.76 74.23
N ASP A 162 -14.80 22.92 75.10
CA ASP A 162 -14.32 21.56 74.80
C ASP A 162 -15.38 20.62 74.16
N SER A 163 -16.67 20.92 74.32
CA SER A 163 -17.79 20.16 73.73
C SER A 163 -17.98 20.42 72.22
N ASP A 164 -17.78 21.67 71.78
CA ASP A 164 -17.95 22.05 70.37
C ASP A 164 -16.78 21.52 69.54
N ASP A 165 -15.58 21.51 70.13
CA ASP A 165 -14.36 20.95 69.56
C ASP A 165 -14.47 19.44 69.28
N LEU A 166 -15.16 18.69 70.15
CA LEU A 166 -15.36 17.25 69.98
C LEU A 166 -16.29 16.93 68.79
N GLU A 167 -17.37 17.69 68.62
CA GLU A 167 -18.30 17.51 67.50
C GLU A 167 -17.65 17.91 66.16
N GLU A 168 -16.84 18.98 66.16
CA GLU A 168 -16.04 19.37 65.00
C GLU A 168 -15.03 18.29 64.60
N MET A 169 -14.33 17.69 65.57
CA MET A 169 -13.41 16.59 65.31
C MET A 169 -14.13 15.34 64.76
N GLU A 170 -15.35 15.05 65.23
CA GLU A 170 -16.12 13.94 64.68
C GLU A 170 -16.55 14.18 63.23
N ARG A 171 -16.99 15.41 62.90
CA ARG A 171 -17.28 15.81 61.52
C ARG A 171 -16.04 15.69 60.63
N LEU A 172 -14.91 16.23 61.08
CA LEU A 172 -13.65 16.16 60.33
C LEU A 172 -13.22 14.71 60.06
N ARG A 173 -13.41 13.82 61.04
CA ARG A 173 -13.11 12.38 60.86
C ARG A 173 -14.04 11.74 59.81
N LYS A 174 -15.33 12.09 59.80
CA LYS A 174 -16.29 11.61 58.79
C LYS A 174 -15.91 12.12 57.40
N ASP A 175 -15.61 13.41 57.27
CA ASP A 175 -15.20 14.03 56.02
C ASP A 175 -13.87 13.45 55.49
N HIS A 176 -12.91 13.20 56.38
CA HIS A 176 -11.66 12.54 56.01
C HIS A 176 -11.89 11.15 55.43
N ILE A 177 -12.79 10.37 56.02
CA ILE A 177 -13.13 9.03 55.52
C ILE A 177 -13.86 9.13 54.18
N GLU A 178 -14.78 10.07 54.02
CA GLU A 178 -15.49 10.29 52.76
C GLU A 178 -14.50 10.70 51.64
N ALA A 179 -13.59 11.62 51.94
CA ALA A 179 -12.54 12.04 51.01
C ALA A 179 -11.64 10.86 50.61
N LEU A 180 -11.25 9.99 51.55
CA LEU A 180 -10.49 8.78 51.24
C LEU A 180 -11.26 7.81 50.34
N ARG A 181 -12.58 7.67 50.54
CA ARG A 181 -13.42 6.84 49.65
C ARG A 181 -13.50 7.42 48.25
N GLU A 182 -13.69 8.74 48.12
CA GLU A 182 -13.75 9.38 46.80
C GLU A 182 -12.39 9.34 46.09
N ILE A 183 -11.27 9.53 46.81
CA ILE A 183 -9.92 9.35 46.25
C ILE A 183 -9.76 7.94 45.67
N LYS A 184 -10.19 6.90 46.41
CA LYS A 184 -10.10 5.53 45.92
C LYS A 184 -10.95 5.31 44.67
N LYS A 185 -12.18 5.83 44.65
CA LYS A 185 -13.07 5.76 43.49
C LYS A 185 -12.48 6.49 42.27
N LEU A 186 -11.89 7.67 42.46
CA LEU A 186 -11.22 8.41 41.40
C LEU A 186 -9.98 7.67 40.87
N GLN A 187 -9.23 7.00 41.74
CA GLN A 187 -8.10 6.16 41.31
C GLN A 187 -8.56 4.99 40.44
N GLU A 188 -9.66 4.32 40.80
CA GLU A 188 -10.24 3.24 39.98
C GLU A 188 -10.73 3.76 38.62
N GLN A 189 -11.39 4.93 38.59
CA GLN A 189 -11.82 5.56 37.35
C GLN A 189 -10.65 5.99 36.46
N LEU A 190 -9.57 6.51 37.04
CA LEU A 190 -8.36 6.87 36.30
C LEU A 190 -7.72 5.63 35.66
N ALA A 191 -7.55 4.55 36.43
CA ALA A 191 -6.98 3.31 35.93
C ALA A 191 -7.82 2.71 34.77
N GLU A 192 -9.15 2.75 34.89
CA GLU A 192 -10.04 2.30 33.83
C GLU A 192 -9.97 3.23 32.60
N SER A 193 -9.91 4.54 32.80
CA SER A 193 -9.73 5.51 31.71
C SER A 193 -8.41 5.31 30.96
N GLU A 194 -7.31 5.09 31.67
CA GLU A 194 -6.00 4.77 31.09
C GLU A 194 -6.04 3.46 30.29
N ARG A 195 -6.69 2.42 30.82
CA ARG A 195 -6.89 1.15 30.12
C ARG A 195 -7.67 1.32 28.82
N LEU A 196 -8.78 2.07 28.86
CA LEU A 196 -9.59 2.36 27.67
C LEU A 196 -8.83 3.21 26.65
N HIS A 197 -8.02 4.18 27.10
CA HIS A 197 -7.18 4.98 26.22
C HIS A 197 -6.16 4.12 25.48
N LEU A 198 -5.46 3.21 26.18
CA LEU A 198 -4.53 2.27 25.57
C LEU A 198 -5.22 1.35 24.56
N GLN A 199 -6.41 0.84 24.90
CA GLN A 199 -7.21 0.01 24.00
C GLN A 199 -7.60 0.78 22.73
N MET A 200 -8.13 2.00 22.88
CA MET A 200 -8.50 2.86 21.75
C MET A 200 -7.29 3.21 20.88
N GLN A 201 -6.13 3.47 21.50
CA GLN A 201 -4.90 3.72 20.76
C GLN A 201 -4.43 2.48 19.98
N GLY A 202 -4.61 1.28 20.53
CA GLY A 202 -4.39 0.01 19.84
C GLY A 202 -5.27 -0.13 18.60
N GLU A 203 -6.58 0.09 18.73
CA GLU A 203 -7.52 0.04 17.60
C GLU A 203 -7.22 1.10 16.55
N LEU A 204 -6.85 2.33 16.95
CA LEU A 204 -6.46 3.39 16.00
C LEU A 204 -5.23 2.98 15.18
N ASN A 205 -4.23 2.36 15.82
CA ASN A 205 -3.04 1.87 15.13
C ASN A 205 -3.37 0.72 14.18
N LYS A 206 -4.28 -0.18 14.58
CA LYS A 206 -4.78 -1.27 13.72
C LYS A 206 -5.51 -0.73 12.49
N VAL A 207 -6.47 0.17 12.67
CA VAL A 207 -7.18 0.83 11.56
C VAL A 207 -6.20 1.58 10.65
N LYS A 208 -5.21 2.27 11.21
CA LYS A 208 -4.16 2.94 10.43
C LYS A 208 -3.37 1.95 9.55
N GLN A 209 -3.09 0.74 10.04
CA GLN A 209 -2.43 -0.30 9.25
C GLN A 209 -3.36 -0.85 8.16
N GLU A 210 -4.62 -1.13 8.48
CA GLU A 210 -5.63 -1.61 7.52
C GLU A 210 -5.88 -0.60 6.40
N VAL A 211 -5.91 0.70 6.70
CA VAL A 211 -6.01 1.76 5.69
C VAL A 211 -4.78 1.77 4.78
N LYS A 212 -3.57 1.59 5.33
CA LYS A 212 -2.35 1.51 4.52
C LYS A 212 -2.36 0.32 3.57
N SER A 213 -2.69 -0.88 4.07
CA SER A 213 -2.78 -2.08 3.23
C SER A 213 -3.88 -1.92 2.18
N GLY A 214 -5.04 -1.39 2.54
CA GLY A 214 -6.13 -1.11 1.59
C GLY A 214 -5.75 -0.12 0.49
N VAL A 215 -4.95 0.92 0.80
CA VAL A 215 -4.43 1.85 -0.21
C VAL A 215 -3.48 1.17 -1.18
N GLU A 216 -2.61 0.28 -0.69
CA GLU A 216 -1.67 -0.49 -1.51
C GLU A 216 -2.40 -1.48 -2.42
N GLU A 217 -3.38 -2.22 -1.90
CA GLU A 217 -4.25 -3.10 -2.68
C GLU A 217 -5.03 -2.33 -3.75
N SER A 218 -5.61 -1.18 -3.38
CA SER A 218 -6.31 -0.31 -4.33
C SER A 218 -5.39 0.18 -5.46
N ARG A 219 -4.12 0.49 -5.16
CA ARG A 219 -3.11 0.85 -6.16
C ARG A 219 -2.78 -0.34 -7.08
N ALA A 220 -2.62 -1.53 -6.52
CA ALA A 220 -2.34 -2.74 -7.28
C ALA A 220 -3.51 -3.09 -8.22
N LEU A 221 -4.75 -3.00 -7.73
CA LEU A 221 -5.96 -3.23 -8.54
C LEU A 221 -6.08 -2.23 -9.68
N ARG A 222 -5.85 -0.93 -9.43
CA ARG A 222 -5.83 0.10 -10.51
C ARG A 222 -4.80 -0.22 -11.59
N SER A 223 -3.60 -0.66 -11.17
CA SER A 223 -2.53 -1.02 -12.11
C SER A 223 -2.92 -2.23 -12.97
N ARG A 224 -3.57 -3.24 -12.36
CA ARG A 224 -4.09 -4.40 -13.08
C ARG A 224 -5.20 -4.03 -14.07
N ILE A 225 -6.12 -3.14 -13.68
CA ILE A 225 -7.17 -2.63 -14.57
C ILE A 225 -6.54 -1.99 -15.80
N HIS A 226 -5.61 -1.04 -15.62
CA HIS A 226 -4.95 -0.36 -16.74
C HIS A 226 -4.24 -1.34 -17.69
N LEU A 227 -3.53 -2.34 -17.14
CA LEU A 227 -2.89 -3.37 -17.96
C LEU A 227 -3.92 -4.21 -18.75
N SER A 228 -5.02 -4.60 -18.11
CA SER A 228 -6.09 -5.35 -18.76
C SER A 228 -6.80 -4.52 -19.84
N GLU A 229 -7.01 -3.22 -19.61
CA GLU A 229 -7.59 -2.31 -20.59
C GLU A 229 -6.67 -2.14 -21.81
N ALA A 230 -5.36 -1.99 -21.59
CA ALA A 230 -4.39 -1.93 -22.67
C ALA A 230 -4.38 -3.24 -23.49
N ALA A 231 -4.37 -4.39 -22.83
CA ALA A 231 -4.45 -5.69 -23.50
C ALA A 231 -5.76 -5.87 -24.28
N GLN A 232 -6.90 -5.41 -23.73
CA GLN A 232 -8.19 -5.48 -24.40
C GLN A 232 -8.25 -4.57 -25.63
N LYS A 233 -7.69 -3.36 -25.55
CA LYS A 233 -7.56 -2.47 -26.71
C LYS A 233 -6.70 -3.08 -27.79
N GLN A 234 -5.58 -3.71 -27.41
CA GLN A 234 -4.72 -4.42 -28.35
C GLN A 234 -5.46 -5.59 -29.03
N ALA A 235 -6.16 -6.43 -28.27
CA ALA A 235 -6.93 -7.55 -28.80
C ALA A 235 -8.01 -7.08 -29.80
N ARG A 236 -8.71 -5.98 -29.49
CA ARG A 236 -9.68 -5.37 -30.41
C ARG A 236 -9.04 -4.80 -31.67
N GLY A 237 -7.87 -4.17 -31.56
CA GLY A 237 -7.12 -3.72 -32.73
C GLY A 237 -6.77 -4.89 -33.65
N MET A 238 -6.25 -5.99 -33.07
CA MET A 238 -5.94 -7.20 -33.84
C MET A 238 -7.18 -7.84 -34.47
N GLU A 239 -8.33 -7.82 -33.78
CA GLU A 239 -9.61 -8.29 -34.33
C GLU A 239 -10.01 -7.49 -35.57
N MET A 240 -9.88 -6.16 -35.53
CA MET A 240 -10.14 -5.32 -36.70
C MET A 240 -9.21 -5.64 -37.87
N ASP A 241 -7.92 -5.83 -37.61
CA ASP A 241 -6.93 -6.21 -38.63
C ASP A 241 -7.30 -7.57 -39.28
N TYR A 242 -7.76 -8.54 -38.48
CA TYR A 242 -8.22 -9.83 -39.00
C TYR A 242 -9.49 -9.69 -39.85
N GLU A 243 -10.45 -8.87 -39.45
CA GLU A 243 -11.67 -8.64 -40.21
C GLU A 243 -11.37 -7.99 -41.58
N GLU A 244 -10.42 -7.05 -41.62
CA GLU A 244 -9.96 -6.47 -42.89
C GLU A 244 -9.36 -7.52 -43.82
N VAL A 245 -8.49 -8.40 -43.28
CA VAL A 245 -7.92 -9.51 -44.05
C VAL A 245 -9.02 -10.47 -44.52
N ILE A 246 -10.01 -10.77 -43.69
CA ILE A 246 -11.15 -11.61 -44.07
C ILE A 246 -11.89 -10.97 -45.25
N HIS A 247 -12.23 -9.69 -45.18
CA HIS A 247 -12.90 -8.99 -46.27
C HIS A 247 -12.08 -8.97 -47.57
N LEU A 248 -10.76 -8.77 -47.48
CA LEU A 248 -9.87 -8.85 -48.65
C LEU A 248 -9.89 -10.25 -49.28
N LEU A 249 -9.81 -11.29 -48.45
CA LEU A 249 -9.87 -12.68 -48.91
C LEU A 249 -11.25 -13.03 -49.49
N GLU A 250 -12.34 -12.55 -48.90
CA GLU A 250 -13.69 -12.74 -49.41
C GLU A 250 -13.87 -12.07 -50.77
N ALA A 251 -13.33 -10.86 -50.94
CA ALA A 251 -13.33 -10.14 -52.21
C ALA A 251 -12.53 -10.89 -53.28
N GLU A 252 -11.33 -11.38 -52.95
CA GLU A 252 -10.51 -12.14 -53.89
C GLU A 252 -11.16 -13.48 -54.27
N ILE A 253 -11.80 -14.18 -53.32
CA ILE A 253 -12.60 -15.38 -53.64
C ILE A 253 -13.75 -15.02 -54.58
N ALA A 254 -14.44 -13.90 -54.36
CA ALA A 254 -15.52 -13.45 -55.23
C ALA A 254 -15.01 -13.08 -56.64
N GLU A 255 -13.86 -12.44 -56.74
CA GLU A 255 -13.20 -12.13 -58.01
C GLU A 255 -12.79 -13.41 -58.75
N LEU A 256 -12.10 -14.35 -58.08
CA LEU A 256 -11.70 -15.63 -58.66
C LEU A 256 -12.92 -16.45 -59.14
N LYS A 257 -14.03 -16.42 -58.40
CA LYS A 257 -15.30 -17.05 -58.84
C LYS A 257 -15.87 -16.37 -60.07
N THR A 258 -15.83 -15.04 -60.12
CA THR A 258 -16.30 -14.23 -61.24
C THR A 258 -15.44 -14.48 -62.48
N GLN A 259 -14.10 -14.45 -62.38
CA GLN A 259 -13.18 -14.78 -63.48
C GLN A 259 -13.47 -16.18 -64.06
N ARG A 260 -13.76 -17.18 -63.21
CA ARG A 260 -14.15 -18.53 -63.65
C ARG A 260 -15.49 -18.58 -64.37
N THR A 261 -16.38 -17.62 -64.13
CA THR A 261 -17.74 -17.55 -64.68
C THR A 261 -17.82 -16.61 -65.90
N GLU A 262 -17.03 -15.54 -65.94
CA GLU A 262 -16.94 -14.52 -66.99
C GLU A 262 -15.95 -14.87 -68.11
N GLN A 263 -15.15 -15.93 -67.97
CA GLN A 263 -14.43 -16.55 -69.08
C GLN A 263 -15.17 -17.81 -69.60
N PRO A 264 -16.29 -17.68 -70.33
CA PRO A 264 -16.91 -18.80 -71.03
C PRO A 264 -16.00 -19.37 -72.14
N GLY A 265 -14.95 -18.66 -72.55
CA GLY A 265 -13.94 -19.16 -73.48
C GLY A 265 -12.93 -20.12 -72.84
N GLN A 266 -12.43 -19.83 -71.63
CA GLN A 266 -11.48 -20.72 -70.94
C GLN A 266 -12.16 -21.87 -70.21
N SER A 267 -13.39 -21.71 -69.70
CA SER A 267 -14.15 -22.85 -69.17
C SER A 267 -14.48 -23.87 -70.26
N SER A 268 -14.76 -23.41 -71.49
CA SER A 268 -14.99 -24.28 -72.64
C SER A 268 -13.71 -24.94 -73.12
N GLN A 269 -12.58 -24.21 -73.17
CA GLN A 269 -11.28 -24.78 -73.55
C GLN A 269 -10.76 -25.77 -72.48
N VAL A 270 -10.89 -25.47 -71.19
CA VAL A 270 -10.50 -26.39 -70.11
C VAL A 270 -11.44 -27.59 -70.06
N GLN A 271 -12.74 -27.43 -70.32
CA GLN A 271 -13.66 -28.56 -70.46
C GLN A 271 -13.35 -29.39 -71.72
N ASP A 272 -13.06 -28.76 -72.86
CA ASP A 272 -12.75 -29.47 -74.11
C ASP A 272 -11.37 -30.16 -74.05
N GLU A 273 -10.36 -29.53 -73.43
CA GLU A 273 -9.06 -30.15 -73.15
C GLU A 273 -9.19 -31.30 -72.15
N THR A 274 -10.03 -31.17 -71.12
CA THR A 274 -10.28 -32.29 -70.18
C THR A 274 -11.07 -33.41 -70.84
N GLU A 275 -12.02 -33.11 -71.72
CA GLU A 275 -12.74 -34.12 -72.52
C GLU A 275 -11.83 -34.76 -73.58
N GLU A 276 -10.95 -34.02 -74.24
CA GLU A 276 -9.94 -34.55 -75.15
C GLU A 276 -8.96 -35.46 -74.40
N LEU A 277 -8.52 -35.05 -73.20
CA LEU A 277 -7.65 -35.86 -72.37
C LEU A 277 -8.35 -37.16 -71.95
N LYS A 278 -9.63 -37.12 -71.56
CA LYS A 278 -10.44 -38.32 -71.29
C LYS A 278 -10.52 -39.25 -72.51
N LYS A 279 -10.71 -38.71 -73.72
CA LYS A 279 -10.70 -39.49 -74.96
C LYS A 279 -9.34 -40.16 -75.19
N ARG A 280 -8.23 -39.43 -74.97
CA ARG A 280 -6.86 -39.97 -75.08
C ARG A 280 -6.61 -41.07 -74.05
N VAL A 281 -7.07 -40.91 -72.81
CA VAL A 281 -7.00 -41.95 -71.77
C VAL A 281 -7.76 -43.20 -72.20
N ALA A 282 -9.00 -43.07 -72.69
CA ALA A 282 -9.79 -44.22 -73.15
C ALA A 282 -9.12 -44.96 -74.33
N VAL A 283 -8.47 -44.24 -75.25
CA VAL A 283 -7.68 -44.84 -76.33
C VAL A 283 -6.48 -45.61 -75.78
N LEU A 284 -5.73 -45.03 -74.84
CA LEU A 284 -4.60 -45.69 -74.20
C LEU A 284 -5.03 -46.94 -73.43
N GLU A 285 -6.15 -46.89 -72.71
CA GLU A 285 -6.73 -48.05 -72.04
C GLU A 285 -7.10 -49.18 -73.02
N CYS A 286 -7.66 -48.82 -74.18
CA CYS A 286 -7.96 -49.79 -75.22
C CYS A 286 -6.68 -50.42 -75.81
N GLN A 287 -5.67 -49.60 -76.08
CA GLN A 287 -4.36 -50.08 -76.55
C GLN A 287 -3.68 -50.97 -75.53
N LEU A 288 -3.76 -50.64 -74.24
CA LEU A 288 -3.23 -51.43 -73.15
C LEU A 288 -3.89 -52.82 -73.12
N ARG A 289 -5.23 -52.88 -73.15
CA ARG A 289 -5.96 -54.16 -73.18
C ARG A 289 -5.56 -55.03 -74.38
N LYS A 290 -5.43 -54.43 -75.57
CA LYS A 290 -4.97 -55.14 -76.77
C LYS A 290 -3.53 -55.65 -76.63
N ASN A 291 -2.66 -54.87 -76.01
CA ASN A 291 -1.28 -55.28 -75.74
C ASN A 291 -1.22 -56.43 -74.73
N GLU A 292 -2.02 -56.37 -73.66
CA GLU A 292 -2.15 -57.44 -72.67
C GLU A 292 -2.62 -58.76 -73.29
N GLU A 293 -3.55 -58.73 -74.24
CA GLU A 293 -3.98 -59.92 -74.99
C GLU A 293 -2.84 -60.49 -75.86
N ALA A 294 -2.11 -59.62 -76.57
CA ALA A 294 -0.95 -60.04 -77.35
C ALA A 294 0.15 -60.65 -76.47
N LYS A 295 0.41 -60.05 -75.30
CA LYS A 295 1.33 -60.58 -74.29
C LYS A 295 0.92 -61.99 -73.85
N LYS A 296 -0.35 -62.23 -73.52
CA LYS A 296 -0.85 -63.58 -73.19
C LYS A 296 -0.61 -64.58 -74.34
N GLY A 297 -0.80 -64.16 -75.59
CA GLY A 297 -0.50 -64.97 -76.77
C GLY A 297 0.99 -65.33 -76.91
N PHE A 298 1.88 -64.37 -76.64
CA PHE A 298 3.32 -64.60 -76.59
C PHE A 298 3.70 -65.53 -75.44
N GLU A 299 3.14 -65.34 -74.24
CA GLU A 299 3.36 -66.22 -73.09
C GLU A 299 2.92 -67.67 -73.39
N LEU A 300 1.77 -67.87 -74.03
CA LEU A 300 1.33 -69.20 -74.46
C LEU A 300 2.27 -69.84 -75.48
N SER A 301 2.74 -69.06 -76.46
CA SER A 301 3.67 -69.55 -77.49
C SER A 301 5.05 -69.86 -76.91
N MET A 302 5.53 -69.01 -76.00
CA MET A 302 6.74 -69.24 -75.22
C MET A 302 6.63 -70.53 -74.39
N GLY A 303 5.49 -70.74 -73.71
CA GLY A 303 5.24 -71.98 -72.97
C GLY A 303 5.29 -73.22 -73.85
N LYS A 304 4.69 -73.18 -75.05
CA LYS A 304 4.78 -74.28 -76.03
C LYS A 304 6.22 -74.53 -76.49
N LEU A 305 6.98 -73.47 -76.73
CA LEU A 305 8.38 -73.57 -77.14
C LEU A 305 9.24 -74.18 -76.03
N LEU A 306 9.09 -73.71 -74.79
CA LEU A 306 9.79 -74.27 -73.64
C LEU A 306 9.45 -75.75 -73.45
N ASN A 307 8.16 -76.11 -73.52
CA ASN A 307 7.72 -77.51 -73.47
C ASN A 307 8.28 -78.37 -74.62
N PHE A 308 8.43 -77.80 -75.83
CA PHE A 308 9.09 -78.50 -76.93
C PHE A 308 10.59 -78.74 -76.64
N VAL A 309 11.29 -77.73 -76.13
CA VAL A 309 12.70 -77.85 -75.75
C VAL A 309 12.88 -78.90 -74.65
N GLU A 310 12.02 -78.90 -73.63
CA GLU A 310 11.99 -79.92 -72.57
C GLU A 310 11.77 -81.32 -73.16
N ASN A 311 10.76 -81.52 -74.01
CA ASN A 311 10.50 -82.82 -74.63
C ASN A 311 11.67 -83.31 -75.51
N VAL A 312 12.32 -82.42 -76.26
CA VAL A 312 13.51 -82.79 -77.06
C VAL A 312 14.68 -83.13 -76.15
N GLN A 313 14.89 -82.38 -75.07
CA GLN A 313 15.91 -82.67 -74.07
C GLN A 313 15.66 -84.04 -73.41
N ASP A 314 14.42 -84.32 -72.98
CA ASP A 314 14.02 -85.60 -72.41
C ASP A 314 14.22 -86.76 -73.39
N PHE A 315 13.82 -86.59 -74.65
CA PHE A 315 14.05 -87.57 -75.71
C PHE A 315 15.56 -87.83 -75.90
N LEU A 316 16.39 -86.79 -75.89
CA LEU A 316 17.85 -86.93 -76.01
C LEU A 316 18.48 -87.61 -74.80
N ILE A 317 17.92 -87.44 -73.59
CA ILE A 317 18.37 -88.11 -72.36
C ILE A 317 17.93 -89.58 -72.36
N GLU A 318 16.70 -89.88 -72.76
CA GLU A 318 16.14 -91.24 -72.82
C GLU A 318 16.85 -92.11 -73.87
N ASN A 319 17.25 -91.52 -75.00
CA ASN A 319 18.08 -92.18 -76.03
C ASN A 319 19.59 -92.25 -75.67
N GLN A 320 20.01 -91.65 -74.56
CA GLN A 320 21.36 -91.76 -74.00
C GLN A 320 21.44 -92.79 -72.84
N GLY A 321 20.62 -93.85 -72.88
CA GLY A 321 20.84 -95.07 -72.11
C GLY A 321 22.22 -95.69 -72.39
N PRO A 322 22.85 -96.37 -71.41
CA PRO A 322 24.30 -96.54 -71.30
C PRO A 322 24.92 -97.20 -72.54
N VAL A 323 25.88 -96.49 -73.14
CA VAL A 323 26.77 -97.05 -74.17
C VAL A 323 27.45 -98.28 -73.59
N LYS A 324 27.09 -99.46 -74.11
CA LYS A 324 27.75 -100.72 -73.82
C LYS A 324 29.26 -100.56 -74.08
N SER A 325 30.04 -100.55 -73.02
CA SER A 325 31.50 -100.71 -73.07
C SER A 325 31.80 -102.11 -73.60
N TYR A 326 32.21 -102.22 -74.86
CA TYR A 326 32.88 -103.42 -75.35
C TYR A 326 34.26 -103.52 -74.68
N ARG A 327 34.39 -104.45 -73.73
CA ARG A 327 35.62 -105.20 -73.52
C ARG A 327 35.32 -106.60 -73.03
#